data_AF-A0A1I7X8V0-F1
#
_entry.id   AF-A0A1I7X8V0-F1
#
_cell.length_a   1.000
_cell.length_b   1.000
_cell.length_c   1.000
_cell.angle_alpha   90.00
_cell.angle_beta   90.00
_cell.angle_gamma   90.00
#
_symmetry.space_group_name_H-M   'P 1'
#
loop_
_entity.id
_entity.type
_entity.pdbx_description
1 polymer ?
#
loop_
_entity_poly.entity_id
_entity_poly.type
_entity_poly.pdbx_seq_one_letter_code
_entity_poly.pdbx_strand_id
1 'polypeptide(L)' 'MAVHRTVKRYEELGIAKDGPRSGRRRSMNMSSKRILRDNKRPMRKMTSDLNISPASIRRMIKHELRF' A
#
# COMPACT_ATOMS: atom_id res chain seq x y z
N MET A 1 -1.03 -31.88 -24.76
CA MET A 1 -1.79 -31.34 -23.60
C MET A 1 -1.43 -29.89 -23.20
N ALA A 2 -0.82 -29.08 -24.06
CA ALA A 2 -0.59 -27.65 -23.78
C ALA A 2 -1.82 -26.77 -24.12
N VAL A 3 -2.55 -27.16 -25.18
CA VAL A 3 -3.72 -26.43 -25.70
C VAL A 3 -4.84 -26.31 -24.66
N HIS A 4 -5.13 -27.39 -23.93
CA HIS A 4 -6.16 -27.38 -22.89
C HIS A 4 -5.84 -26.40 -21.74
N ARG A 5 -4.56 -26.26 -21.37
CA ARG A 5 -4.12 -25.32 -20.32
C ARG A 5 -4.22 -23.86 -20.81
N THR A 6 -3.94 -23.61 -22.09
CA THR A 6 -4.10 -22.27 -22.67
C THR A 6 -5.58 -21.90 -22.79
N VAL A 7 -6.43 -22.79 -23.29
CA VAL A 7 -7.89 -22.54 -23.41
C VAL A 7 -8.50 -22.26 -22.04
N LYS A 8 -8.17 -23.06 -21.02
CA LYS A 8 -8.63 -22.85 -19.64
C LYS A 8 -8.18 -21.49 -19.08
N ARG A 9 -6.94 -21.05 -19.36
CA ARG A 9 -6.46 -19.72 -18.94
C ARG A 9 -7.20 -18.58 -19.63
N TYR A 10 -7.54 -18.73 -20.91
CA TYR A 10 -8.32 -17.71 -21.62
C TYR A 10 -9.75 -17.60 -21.09
N GLU A 11 -10.36 -18.72 -20.71
CA GLU A 11 -11.68 -18.75 -20.07
C GLU A 11 -11.64 -18.10 -18.67
N GLU A 12 -10.60 -18.39 -17.88
CA GLU A 12 -10.37 -17.75 -16.57
C GLU A 12 -10.06 -16.25 -16.68
N LEU A 13 -9.31 -15.82 -17.71
CA LEU A 13 -8.94 -14.41 -17.93
C LEU A 13 -10.02 -13.60 -18.64
N GLY A 14 -10.88 -14.22 -19.45
CA GLY A 14 -12.01 -13.56 -20.12
C GLY A 14 -13.11 -13.12 -19.16
N ILE A 15 -13.17 -13.73 -17.96
CA ILE A 15 -14.08 -13.37 -16.86
C ILE A 15 -13.39 -12.44 -15.84
N ALA A 16 -12.06 -12.35 -15.89
CA ALA A 16 -11.31 -11.47 -15.00
C ALA A 16 -11.50 -10.01 -15.43
N LYS A 17 -12.52 -9.35 -14.85
CA LYS A 17 -12.52 -7.88 -14.72
C LYS A 17 -11.13 -7.47 -14.27
N ASP A 18 -10.57 -6.45 -14.92
CA ASP A 18 -9.27 -5.85 -14.59
C ASP A 18 -9.32 -5.33 -13.14
N GLY A 19 -9.12 -6.25 -12.21
CA GLY A 19 -9.07 -6.00 -10.79
C GLY A 19 -7.78 -5.27 -10.50
N PRO A 20 -7.75 -4.34 -9.53
CA PRO A 20 -6.56 -3.58 -9.23
C PRO A 20 -5.40 -4.56 -8.97
N ARG A 21 -4.40 -4.50 -9.86
CA ARG A 21 -3.20 -5.35 -9.82
C ARG A 21 -2.64 -5.25 -8.41
N SER A 22 -2.78 -6.32 -7.63
CA SER A 22 -2.49 -6.34 -6.19
C SER A 22 -0.99 -6.13 -5.97
N GLY A 23 -0.58 -4.86 -5.94
CA GLY A 23 0.65 -4.43 -5.31
C GLY A 23 0.41 -4.52 -3.82
N ARG A 24 0.63 -5.70 -3.23
CA ARG A 24 0.52 -5.94 -1.79
C ARG A 24 1.37 -4.91 -1.07
N ARG A 25 0.75 -3.82 -0.61
CA ARG A 25 1.43 -2.84 0.25
C ARG A 25 1.73 -3.57 1.54
N ARG A 26 3.01 -3.75 1.88
CA ARG A 26 3.42 -4.23 3.19
C ARG A 26 2.76 -3.31 4.21
N SER A 27 1.82 -3.87 4.95
CA SER A 27 0.93 -3.07 5.78
C SER A 27 1.71 -2.63 7.01
N MET A 28 2.22 -1.40 7.01
CA MET A 28 2.79 -0.72 8.17
C MET A 28 1.65 -0.27 9.11
N ASN A 29 0.84 -1.21 9.59
CA ASN A 29 -0.41 -0.92 10.29
C ASN A 29 -0.20 -0.38 11.71
N MET A 30 1.02 -0.47 12.24
CA MET A 30 1.36 -0.04 13.60
C MET A 30 1.79 1.43 13.69
N SER A 31 2.34 2.00 12.62
CA SER A 31 2.90 3.37 12.62
C SER A 31 1.93 4.42 12.07
N SER A 32 0.98 4.03 11.23
CA SER A 32 -0.05 4.93 10.67
C SER A 32 -0.90 5.61 11.73
N LYS A 33 -1.44 4.80 12.65
CA LYS A 33 -2.29 5.32 13.75
C LYS A 33 -1.54 6.30 14.66
N ARG A 34 -0.22 6.12 14.85
CA ARG A 34 0.60 7.06 15.62
C ARG A 34 0.87 8.35 14.85
N ILE A 35 1.18 8.26 13.56
CA ILE A 35 1.40 9.43 12.69
C ILE A 35 0.14 10.29 12.57
N LEU A 36 -1.04 9.67 12.51
CA LEU A 36 -2.31 10.39 12.48
C LEU A 36 -2.55 11.17 13.79
N ARG A 37 -2.24 10.56 14.95
CA ARG A 37 -2.38 11.20 16.27
C ARG A 37 -1.36 12.31 16.49
N ASP A 38 -0.14 12.12 16.00
CA ASP A 38 0.97 13.05 16.16
C ASP A 38 1.16 13.94 14.93
N ASN A 39 0.12 14.17 14.11
CA ASN A 39 0.24 14.93 12.86
C ASN A 39 0.71 16.39 13.05
N LYS A 40 0.57 16.94 14.27
CA LYS A 40 1.09 18.26 14.66
C LYS A 40 2.58 18.25 15.02
N ARG A 41 3.19 17.08 15.25
CA ARG A 41 4.62 16.98 15.55
C ARG A 41 5.46 17.28 14.30
N PRO A 42 6.70 17.75 14.47
CA PRO A 42 7.64 17.85 13.35
C PRO A 42 7.93 16.47 12.75
N MET A 43 7.98 16.39 11.43
CA MET A 43 8.28 15.16 10.68
C MET A 43 9.64 14.54 11.08
N ARG A 44 10.62 15.36 11.46
CA ARG A 44 11.93 14.91 11.98
C ARG A 44 11.82 14.15 13.30
N LYS A 45 10.89 14.53 14.19
CA LYS A 45 10.63 13.77 15.43
C LYS A 45 9.88 12.47 15.14
N MET A 46 8.91 12.48 14.23
CA MET A 46 8.20 11.25 13.88
C MET A 46 9.12 10.21 13.24
N THR A 47 10.10 10.65 12.45
CA THR A 47 11.09 9.76 11.83
C THR A 47 12.02 9.13 12.85
N SER A 48 12.47 9.88 13.86
CA SER A 48 13.25 9.32 14.98
C SER A 48 12.41 8.40 15.88
N ASP A 49 11.17 8.78 16.19
CA ASP A 49 10.30 8.03 17.11
C ASP A 49 9.83 6.70 16.51
N LEU A 50 9.67 6.66 15.19
CA LEU A 50 9.15 5.50 14.48
C LEU A 50 10.23 4.70 13.74
N ASN A 51 11.48 5.20 13.66
CA ASN A 51 12.55 4.62 12.84
C ASN A 51 12.12 4.39 11.38
N ILE A 52 11.37 5.33 10.82
CA ILE A 52 10.83 5.26 9.45
C ILE A 52 11.48 6.32 8.59
N SER A 53 11.67 6.03 7.30
CA SER A 53 12.19 7.03 6.35
C SER A 53 11.26 8.25 6.25
N PRO A 54 11.80 9.46 6.09
CA PRO A 54 11.00 10.67 5.88
C PRO A 54 10.02 10.54 4.69
N ALA A 55 10.43 9.82 3.64
CA ALA A 55 9.62 9.61 2.45
C ALA A 55 8.37 8.76 2.72
N SER A 56 8.50 7.73 3.58
CA SER A 56 7.37 6.91 4.01
C SER A 56 6.37 7.74 4.82
N ILE A 57 6.83 8.56 5.77
CA ILE A 57 5.96 9.44 6.56
C ILE A 57 5.24 10.45 5.67
N ARG A 58 5.93 11.07 4.70
CA ARG A 58 5.31 11.96 3.71
C ARG A 58 4.20 11.26 2.91
N ARG A 59 4.45 10.03 2.44
CA ARG A 59 3.43 9.25 1.73
C ARG A 59 2.24 8.94 2.62
N MET A 60 2.46 8.63 3.90
CA MET A 60 1.40 8.37 4.85
C MET A 60 0.57 9.62 5.16
N ILE A 61 1.21 10.76 5.40
CA ILE A 61 0.51 12.04 5.58
C ILE A 61 -0.34 12.34 4.34
N LYS A 62 0.23 12.24 3.13
CA LYS A 62 -0.51 12.49 1.88
C LYS A 62 -1.71 11.55 1.68
N HIS A 63 -1.56 10.26 1.98
CA HIS A 63 -2.62 9.27 1.73
C HIS A 63 -3.63 9.12 2.87
N GLU A 64 -3.23 9.27 4.14
CA GLU A 64 -4.12 9.12 5.30
C GLU A 64 -4.77 10.43 5.75
N LEU A 65 -4.06 11.56 5.70
CA LEU A 65 -4.62 12.85 6.11
C LEU A 65 -5.38 13.56 4.99
N ARG A 66 -5.40 13.00 3.77
CA ARG A 66 -6.26 13.42 2.64
C ARG A 66 -6.18 14.93 2.33
N PHE A 67 -5.04 15.56 2.61
CA PHE A 67 -4.71 16.91 2.16
C PHE A 67 -4.30 16.93 0.69
#